data_AF-A0A7L1DAL4-F1
#
_entry.id   AF-A0A7L1DAL4-F1
#
_cell.length_a   1.000
_cell.length_b   1.000
_cell.length_c   1.000
_cell.angle_alpha   90.00
_cell.angle_beta   90.00
_cell.angle_gamma   90.00
#
_symmetry.space_group_name_H-M   'P 1'
#
loop_
_entity.id
_entity.type
_entity.pdbx_description
1 polymer ?
#
loop_
_entity_poly.entity_id
_entity_poly.type
_entity_poly.pdbx_seq_one_letter_code
_entity_poly.pdbx_strand_id
1 'polypeptide(L)'
;GYTQQLAFKKPDNSYAAFIGRPSSTWLTAYVVKVFAMATKLTDIKHEVICGAVKWLILNKQKPDGLFQEDAPVIHKEMVGGYHGAEPEVSLTAFTLIALEEARKICKDHIN
;
A
#
# COMPACT_ATOMS: atom_id res chain seq x y z
N GLY A 1 6.40 -9.76 13.20
CA GLY A 1 5.38 -9.03 12.43
C GLY A 1 6.02 -7.96 11.57
N TYR A 2 6.22 -6.76 12.12
CA TYR A 2 6.84 -5.62 11.43
C TYR A 2 8.16 -5.94 10.73
N THR A 3 9.17 -6.41 11.47
CA THR A 3 10.49 -6.76 10.89
C THR A 3 10.42 -7.79 9.76
N GLN A 4 9.50 -8.77 9.87
CA GLN A 4 9.31 -9.78 8.84
C GLN A 4 8.71 -9.18 7.56
N GLN A 5 7.76 -8.26 7.68
CA GLN A 5 7.16 -7.58 6.52
C GLN A 5 8.17 -6.67 5.81
N LEU A 6 9.12 -6.06 6.53
CA LEU A 6 10.19 -5.28 5.93
C LEU A 6 11.09 -6.10 4.97
N ALA A 7 11.19 -7.42 5.15
CA ALA A 7 11.92 -8.28 4.22
C ALA A 7 11.31 -8.31 2.80
N PHE A 8 10.07 -7.84 2.64
CA PHE A 8 9.34 -7.75 1.36
C PHE A 8 9.25 -6.32 0.82
N LYS A 9 9.82 -5.33 1.54
CA LYS A 9 9.93 -3.95 1.11
C LYS A 9 11.04 -3.81 0.07
N LYS A 10 10.73 -3.14 -1.04
CA LYS A 10 11.70 -2.83 -2.09
C LYS A 10 12.42 -1.50 -1.86
N PRO A 11 13.52 -1.23 -2.60
CA PRO A 11 14.24 0.04 -2.50
C PRO A 11 13.39 1.28 -2.80
N ASP A 12 12.38 1.16 -3.66
CA ASP A 12 11.42 2.23 -3.99
C ASP A 12 10.29 2.38 -2.96
N ASN A 13 10.36 1.66 -1.84
CA ASN A 13 9.38 1.59 -0.75
C ASN A 13 8.06 0.87 -1.08
N SER A 14 7.97 0.23 -2.24
CA SER A 14 6.82 -0.62 -2.58
C SER A 14 6.95 -2.03 -2.01
N TYR A 15 5.85 -2.78 -2.00
CA TYR A 15 5.80 -4.15 -1.49
C TYR A 15 5.40 -5.15 -2.57
N ALA A 16 5.97 -6.34 -2.50
CA ALA A 16 5.64 -7.48 -3.35
C ALA A 16 5.56 -8.76 -2.50
N ALA A 17 4.87 -9.79 -2.98
CA ALA A 17 4.83 -11.09 -2.30
C ALA A 17 6.23 -11.71 -2.16
N PHE A 18 7.14 -11.41 -3.09
CA PHE A 18 8.57 -11.73 -3.06
C PHE A 18 9.36 -10.60 -3.73
N ILE A 19 10.58 -10.32 -3.28
CA ILE A 19 11.43 -9.22 -3.80
C ILE A 19 11.64 -9.31 -5.33
N GLY A 20 11.76 -10.51 -5.89
CA GLY A 20 11.93 -10.74 -7.32
C GLY A 20 10.68 -10.55 -8.18
N ARG A 21 9.50 -10.33 -7.59
CA ARG A 21 8.25 -10.09 -8.33
C ARG A 21 7.99 -8.59 -8.47
N PRO A 22 7.25 -8.13 -9.50
CA PRO A 22 6.79 -6.75 -9.55
C PRO A 22 5.92 -6.41 -8.33
N SER A 23 5.86 -5.12 -7.99
CA SER A 23 5.19 -4.65 -6.78
C SER A 23 3.68 -4.59 -6.97
N SER A 24 2.94 -4.95 -5.92
CA SER A 24 1.48 -4.90 -5.91
C SER A 24 1.00 -3.60 -5.30
N THR A 25 0.07 -2.93 -5.97
CA THR A 25 -0.62 -1.74 -5.45
C THR A 25 -1.45 -2.10 -4.22
N TRP A 26 -2.26 -3.16 -4.32
CA TRP A 26 -3.11 -3.62 -3.21
C TRP A 26 -2.28 -3.99 -1.99
N LEU A 27 -1.18 -4.74 -2.17
CA LEU A 27 -0.32 -5.15 -1.05
C LEU A 27 0.38 -3.95 -0.42
N THR A 28 0.88 -3.01 -1.24
CA THR A 28 1.53 -1.81 -0.74
C THR A 28 0.54 -0.96 0.07
N ALA A 29 -0.69 -0.77 -0.41
CA ALA A 29 -1.76 -0.10 0.32
C ALA A 29 -2.16 -0.83 1.61
N TYR A 30 -2.23 -2.16 1.58
CA TYR A 30 -2.51 -2.97 2.76
C TYR A 30 -1.46 -2.77 3.85
N VAL A 31 -0.17 -2.80 3.49
CA VAL A 31 0.93 -2.56 4.43
C VAL A 31 0.88 -1.13 4.99
N VAL A 32 0.63 -0.13 4.15
CA VAL A 32 0.44 1.27 4.60
C VAL A 32 -0.65 1.35 5.66
N LYS A 33 -1.83 0.78 5.40
CA LYS A 33 -2.96 0.77 6.33
C LYS A 33 -2.59 0.12 7.66
N VAL A 34 -2.04 -1.10 7.61
CA VAL A 34 -1.70 -1.88 8.81
C VAL A 34 -0.61 -1.18 9.62
N PHE A 35 0.44 -0.66 8.98
CA PHE A 35 1.52 0.04 9.69
C PHE A 35 1.05 1.37 10.27
N ALA A 36 0.22 2.14 9.55
CA ALA A 36 -0.38 3.34 10.09
C ALA A 36 -1.18 3.05 11.37
N MET A 37 -2.00 2.00 11.39
CA MET A 37 -2.74 1.58 12.57
C MET A 37 -1.83 1.08 13.70
N ALA A 38 -0.77 0.34 13.36
CA ALA A 38 0.16 -0.25 14.31
C ALA A 38 1.07 0.77 15.01
N THR A 39 1.22 1.99 14.48
CA THR A 39 1.97 3.08 15.15
C THR A 39 1.42 3.42 16.54
N LYS A 40 0.15 3.08 16.82
CA LYS A 40 -0.46 3.22 18.14
C LYS A 40 0.03 2.19 19.17
N LEU A 41 0.67 1.11 18.71
CA LEU A 41 1.07 -0.04 19.53
C LEU A 41 2.59 -0.25 19.56
N THR A 42 3.30 0.17 18.51
CA THR A 42 4.75 0.00 18.39
C THR A 42 5.35 1.11 17.54
N ASP A 43 6.63 1.40 17.75
CA ASP A 43 7.33 2.42 16.97
C ASP A 43 7.61 1.93 15.54
N ILE A 44 7.10 2.69 14.58
CA ILE A 44 7.29 2.44 13.15
C ILE A 44 7.81 3.73 12.55
N LYS A 45 8.98 3.66 11.91
CA LYS A 45 9.58 4.82 11.26
C LYS A 45 8.64 5.37 10.18
N HIS A 46 8.37 6.66 10.23
CA HIS A 46 7.50 7.34 9.27
C HIS A 46 7.94 7.10 7.82
N GLU A 47 9.25 7.02 7.55
CA GLU A 47 9.82 6.75 6.22
C GLU A 47 9.31 5.44 5.59
N VAL A 48 9.00 4.42 6.40
CA VAL A 48 8.48 3.13 5.92
C VAL A 48 7.05 3.29 5.40
N ILE A 49 6.24 4.11 6.07
CA ILE A 49 4.84 4.34 5.72
C ILE A 49 4.77 5.38 4.59
N CYS A 50 5.40 6.53 4.79
CA CYS A 50 5.30 7.66 3.86
C CYS A 50 6.04 7.41 2.55
N GLY A 51 7.11 6.60 2.56
CA GLY A 51 7.74 6.14 1.32
C GLY A 51 6.78 5.30 0.47
N ALA A 52 6.03 4.39 1.10
CA ALA A 52 5.04 3.55 0.40
C ALA A 52 3.84 4.37 -0.07
N VAL A 53 3.36 5.34 0.73
CA VAL A 53 2.32 6.29 0.33
C VAL A 53 2.76 7.10 -0.90
N LYS A 54 3.98 7.66 -0.87
CA LYS A 54 4.53 8.42 -2.00
C LYS A 54 4.63 7.55 -3.24
N TRP A 55 5.05 6.29 -3.10
CA TRP A 55 5.09 5.35 -4.22
C TRP A 55 3.71 5.09 -4.84
N LEU A 56 2.68 4.89 -4.02
CA LEU A 56 1.30 4.69 -4.48
C LEU A 56 0.82 5.90 -5.30
N ILE A 57 0.98 7.11 -4.76
CA ILE A 57 0.52 8.35 -5.42
C ILE A 57 1.28 8.57 -6.73
N LEU A 58 2.62 8.51 -6.70
CA LEU A 58 3.43 8.86 -7.87
C LEU A 58 3.42 7.81 -8.98
N ASN A 59 3.22 6.53 -8.65
CA ASN A 59 3.40 5.44 -9.62
C ASN A 59 2.11 4.70 -9.96
N LYS A 60 1.06 4.81 -9.13
CA LYS A 60 -0.15 3.98 -9.27
C LYS A 60 -1.44 4.77 -9.38
N GLN A 61 -1.46 6.05 -9.04
CA GLN A 61 -2.59 6.91 -9.33
C GLN A 61 -2.56 7.36 -10.79
N LYS A 62 -3.62 7.05 -11.54
CA LYS A 62 -3.84 7.49 -12.92
C LYS A 62 -4.27 8.97 -12.94
N PRO A 63 -4.18 9.66 -14.10
CA PRO A 63 -4.62 11.06 -14.23
C PRO A 63 -6.10 11.31 -13.92
N ASP A 64 -6.95 10.28 -14.03
CA ASP A 64 -8.37 10.32 -13.67
C ASP A 64 -8.63 10.10 -12.17
N GLY A 65 -7.57 9.90 -11.37
CA GLY A 65 -7.62 9.68 -9.93
C GLY A 65 -7.78 8.23 -9.51
N LEU A 66 -8.03 7.29 -10.43
CA LEU A 66 -8.12 5.86 -10.13
C LEU A 66 -6.74 5.27 -9.80
N PHE A 67 -6.70 4.26 -8.95
CA PHE A 67 -5.50 3.47 -8.72
C PHE A 67 -5.49 2.22 -9.59
N GLN A 68 -4.32 1.83 -10.10
CA GLN A 68 -4.15 0.63 -10.92
C GLN A 68 -3.33 -0.46 -10.22
N GLU A 69 -3.65 -1.73 -10.47
CA GLU A 69 -2.87 -2.88 -10.01
C GLU A 69 -2.18 -3.55 -11.20
N ASP A 70 -0.85 -3.56 -11.19
CA ASP A 70 -0.04 -4.10 -12.28
C ASP A 70 0.43 -5.54 -11.99
N ALA A 71 0.46 -5.95 -10.71
CA ALA A 71 0.99 -7.24 -10.31
C ALA A 71 0.30 -7.73 -9.03
N PRO A 72 -0.93 -8.28 -9.13
CA PRO A 72 -1.69 -8.70 -7.98
C PRO A 72 -0.99 -9.82 -7.19
N VAL A 73 -1.36 -9.92 -5.92
CA VAL A 73 -0.88 -10.98 -5.02
C VAL A 73 -1.21 -12.38 -5.55
N ILE A 74 -0.36 -13.36 -5.19
CA ILE A 74 -0.47 -14.76 -5.65
C ILE A 74 -1.73 -15.41 -5.08
N HIS A 75 -1.96 -15.20 -3.79
CA HIS A 75 -3.12 -15.68 -3.05
C HIS A 75 -4.25 -14.66 -3.14
N LYS A 76 -5.04 -14.79 -4.21
CA LYS A 76 -6.18 -13.92 -4.53
C LYS A 76 -7.29 -13.96 -3.48
N GLU A 77 -7.38 -15.02 -2.71
CA GLU A 77 -8.23 -15.13 -1.54
C GLU A 77 -7.96 -14.03 -0.50
N MET A 78 -6.72 -13.50 -0.43
CA MET A 78 -6.38 -12.41 0.50
C MET A 78 -7.04 -11.08 0.15
N VAL A 79 -7.42 -10.89 -1.13
CA VAL A 79 -8.05 -9.64 -1.58
C VAL A 79 -9.57 -9.65 -1.40
N GLY A 80 -10.16 -10.77 -0.96
CA GLY A 80 -11.58 -10.90 -0.67
C GLY A 80 -12.48 -10.61 -1.88
N GLY A 81 -13.49 -9.76 -1.69
CA GLY A 81 -14.48 -9.40 -2.72
C GLY A 81 -13.95 -8.57 -3.89
N TYR A 82 -12.65 -8.24 -3.89
CA TYR A 82 -11.97 -7.49 -4.95
C TYR A 82 -12.13 -8.07 -6.36
N HIS A 83 -12.38 -9.38 -6.48
CA HIS A 83 -12.63 -10.06 -7.77
C HIS A 83 -14.06 -9.91 -8.31
N GLY A 84 -14.92 -9.14 -7.64
CA GLY A 84 -16.28 -8.85 -8.09
C GLY A 84 -16.34 -7.92 -9.31
N ALA A 85 -17.51 -7.31 -9.52
CA ALA A 85 -17.81 -6.57 -10.74
C ALA A 85 -16.96 -5.30 -10.97
N GLU A 86 -16.35 -4.71 -9.93
CA GLU A 86 -15.69 -3.40 -10.00
C GLU A 86 -14.30 -3.40 -9.31
N PRO A 87 -13.30 -4.08 -9.89
CA PRO A 87 -11.97 -4.23 -9.28
C PRO A 87 -11.22 -2.89 -9.16
N GLU A 88 -11.30 -2.01 -10.16
CA GLU A 88 -10.60 -0.71 -10.13
C GLU A 88 -11.21 0.24 -9.10
N VAL A 89 -12.53 0.27 -8.97
CA VAL A 89 -13.25 1.08 -7.96
C VAL A 89 -12.90 0.57 -6.56
N SER A 90 -12.95 -0.75 -6.37
CA SER A 90 -12.60 -1.38 -5.09
C SER A 90 -11.14 -1.13 -4.71
N LEU A 91 -10.21 -1.21 -5.67
CA LEU A 91 -8.79 -0.87 -5.44
C LEU A 91 -8.62 0.57 -5.00
N THR A 92 -9.28 1.47 -5.72
CA THR A 92 -9.20 2.91 -5.49
C THR A 92 -9.73 3.27 -4.12
N ALA A 93 -10.91 2.76 -3.75
CA ALA A 93 -11.49 2.95 -2.42
C ALA A 93 -10.59 2.37 -1.33
N PHE A 94 -10.06 1.16 -1.52
CA PHE A 94 -9.16 0.54 -0.56
C PHE A 94 -7.86 1.34 -0.36
N THR A 95 -7.27 1.79 -1.47
CA THR A 95 -6.05 2.61 -1.44
C THR A 95 -6.32 3.94 -0.74
N LEU A 96 -7.45 4.61 -1.06
CA LEU A 96 -7.84 5.85 -0.39
C LEU A 96 -8.01 5.69 1.12
N ILE A 97 -8.60 4.59 1.58
CA ILE A 97 -8.69 4.26 3.02
C ILE A 97 -7.29 4.14 3.63
N ALA A 98 -6.36 3.45 2.97
CA ALA A 98 -4.99 3.33 3.44
C ALA A 98 -4.28 4.69 3.54
N LEU A 99 -4.49 5.56 2.54
CA LEU A 99 -3.97 6.93 2.54
C LEU A 99 -4.53 7.76 3.70
N GLU A 100 -5.83 7.65 3.99
CA GLU A 100 -6.48 8.37 5.08
C GLU A 100 -5.96 7.93 6.46
N GLU A 101 -5.78 6.62 6.67
CA GLU A 101 -5.18 6.08 7.91
C GLU A 101 -3.75 6.62 8.12
N ALA A 102 -2.98 6.76 7.04
CA ALA A 102 -1.62 7.29 7.08
C ALA A 102 -1.55 8.84 7.09
N ARG A 103 -2.66 9.55 6.85
CA ARG A 103 -2.67 10.99 6.58
C ARG A 103 -1.97 11.80 7.67
N LYS A 104 -2.27 11.53 8.95
CA LYS A 104 -1.67 12.28 10.08
C LYS A 104 -0.16 12.05 10.22
N ILE A 105 0.32 10.88 9.81
CA ILE A 105 1.75 10.52 9.89
C ILE A 105 2.51 11.18 8.73
N CYS A 106 1.90 11.21 7.55
CA CYS A 106 2.60 11.57 6.32
C CYS A 106 2.32 12.99 5.80
N LYS A 107 1.42 13.75 6.42
CA LYS A 107 1.03 15.10 5.97
C LYS A 107 2.23 16.03 5.74
N ASP A 108 3.24 15.97 6.60
CA ASP A 108 4.42 16.86 6.52
C ASP A 108 5.60 16.21 5.75
N HIS A 109 5.41 14.99 5.23
CA HIS A 109 6.43 14.18 4.57
C HIS A 109 6.15 13.96 3.08
N ILE A 110 4.97 14.36 2.60
CA ILE A 110 4.50 14.14 1.24
C ILE A 110 3.99 15.48 0.71
N ASN A 111 4.74 16.02 -0.25
CA ASN A 111 4.44 17.25 -0.98
C ASN A 111 3.99 16.89 -2.39
#